data_AF-A0A939Z3U9-F1
#
_entry.id   AF-A0A939Z3U9-F1
#
_cell.length_a   1.000
_cell.length_b   1.000
_cell.length_c   1.000
_cell.angle_alpha   90.00
_cell.angle_beta   90.00
_cell.angle_gamma   90.00
#
_symmetry.space_group_name_H-M   'P 1'
#
loop_
_entity.id
_entity.type
_entity.pdbx_description
1 polymer ?
#
loop_
_entity_poly.entity_id
_entity_poly.type
_entity_poly.pdbx_seq_one_letter_code
_entity_poly.pdbx_strand_id
1 'polypeptide(L)'
;MDDINLILERIYNNLTLTLAGCGFVPEYPEGTQRGTVPIVTDGNKKIISFRGEGKALKIEYFDKRLTVSGALKDGEISDGDLAIISNSILDPEDVDDKQIKYFSNEIAESVTERFSPAAEKKVRKQKAPQTISKNKVENGGMSYDETTLASRIAGIYPRLKDEYKKNYETYGTLLADEFFTEHANAVIIDTIRRNNQSEMKKLFAILNELYLDGTNNTQSLIAVTILGSLDNDMQLLANCTGYMTPELLSPVVRVNKYLATSKNAKLRLENPPAYKPKKKKNFLGSRIEK
;
A
#
# COMPACT_ATOMS: atom_id res chain seq x y z
N MET A 1 27.81 17.31 -16.88
CA MET A 1 26.42 17.65 -16.53
C MET A 1 25.59 16.78 -17.46
N ASP A 2 25.06 15.69 -16.94
CA ASP A 2 24.45 14.67 -17.79
C ASP A 2 23.01 15.09 -18.11
N ASP A 3 22.67 15.10 -19.40
CA ASP A 3 21.29 15.24 -19.87
C ASP A 3 20.43 14.17 -19.19
N ILE A 4 19.23 14.52 -18.72
CA ILE A 4 18.31 13.56 -18.13
C ILE A 4 18.05 12.36 -19.05
N ASN A 5 18.06 12.56 -20.37
CA ASN A 5 17.94 11.45 -21.32
C ASN A 5 19.12 10.47 -21.19
N LEU A 6 20.34 10.96 -21.00
CA LEU A 6 21.54 10.14 -20.81
C LEU A 6 21.47 9.39 -19.47
N ILE A 7 21.01 10.04 -18.40
CA ILE A 7 20.82 9.39 -17.09
C ILE A 7 19.79 8.25 -17.21
N LEU A 8 18.64 8.52 -17.85
CA LEU A 8 17.59 7.52 -18.06
C LEU A 8 18.06 6.38 -18.98
N GLU A 9 18.84 6.67 -20.01
CA GLU A 9 19.46 5.65 -20.87
C GLU A 9 20.39 4.74 -20.07
N ARG A 10 21.22 5.29 -19.18
CA ARG A 10 22.11 4.50 -18.32
C ARG A 10 21.34 3.63 -17.33
N ILE A 11 20.27 4.17 -16.74
CA ILE A 11 19.37 3.39 -15.87
C ILE A 11 18.70 2.27 -16.67
N TYR A 12 18.16 2.57 -17.86
CA TYR A 12 17.55 1.60 -18.76
C TYR A 12 18.51 0.45 -19.10
N ASN A 13 19.75 0.77 -19.46
CA ASN A 13 20.78 -0.21 -19.81
C ASN A 13 21.10 -1.14 -18.63
N ASN A 14 21.19 -0.59 -17.41
CA ASN A 14 21.40 -1.39 -16.21
C ASN A 14 20.21 -2.31 -15.88
N LEU A 15 18.99 -1.91 -16.28
CA LEU A 15 17.76 -2.66 -16.01
C LEU A 15 17.42 -3.70 -17.08
N THR A 16 18.05 -3.64 -18.26
CA THR A 16 17.64 -4.42 -19.44
C THR A 16 17.53 -5.92 -19.17
N LEU A 17 18.52 -6.52 -18.50
CA LEU A 17 18.49 -7.96 -18.16
C LEU A 17 17.40 -8.30 -17.13
N THR A 18 17.23 -7.44 -16.11
CA THR A 18 16.20 -7.64 -15.07
C THR A 18 14.80 -7.58 -15.65
N LEU A 19 14.53 -6.58 -16.49
CA LEU A 19 13.23 -6.37 -17.13
C LEU A 19 12.91 -7.53 -18.09
N ALA A 20 13.87 -7.95 -18.90
CA ALA A 20 13.72 -9.13 -19.76
C ALA A 20 13.48 -10.41 -18.95
N GLY A 21 14.21 -10.60 -17.84
CA GLY A 21 14.02 -11.73 -16.92
C GLY A 21 12.64 -11.74 -16.24
N CYS A 22 12.03 -10.58 -16.07
CA CYS A 22 10.65 -10.40 -15.60
C CYS A 22 9.62 -10.39 -16.74
N GLY A 23 10.02 -10.68 -17.98
CA GLY A 23 9.12 -10.78 -19.13
C GLY A 23 8.57 -9.46 -19.64
N PHE A 24 9.27 -8.35 -19.40
CA PHE A 24 8.97 -7.05 -19.98
C PHE A 24 9.73 -6.82 -21.29
N VAL A 25 9.05 -6.16 -22.23
CA VAL A 25 9.62 -5.67 -23.49
C VAL A 25 9.31 -4.17 -23.58
N PRO A 26 10.28 -3.32 -23.95
CA PRO A 26 10.05 -1.89 -24.11
C PRO A 26 9.07 -1.59 -25.25
N GLU A 27 8.19 -0.63 -25.05
CA GLU A 27 7.30 -0.10 -26.09
C GLU A 27 8.04 0.96 -26.92
N TYR A 28 7.98 0.84 -28.24
CA TYR A 28 8.55 1.82 -29.17
C TYR A 28 7.42 2.59 -29.85
N PRO A 29 7.21 3.87 -29.50
CA PRO A 29 6.28 4.74 -30.21
C PRO A 29 6.63 4.84 -31.70
N GLU A 30 5.62 5.11 -32.53
CA GLU A 30 5.81 5.36 -33.96
C GLU A 30 6.86 6.46 -34.20
N GLY A 31 7.83 6.18 -35.06
CA GLY A 31 8.92 7.11 -35.39
C GLY A 31 10.16 7.00 -34.49
N THR A 32 10.18 6.13 -33.48
CA THR A 32 11.39 5.89 -32.68
C THR A 32 12.48 5.24 -33.53
N GLN A 33 13.70 5.77 -33.47
CA GLN A 33 14.84 5.20 -34.18
C GLN A 33 15.16 3.79 -33.64
N ARG A 34 15.40 2.85 -34.55
CA ARG A 34 15.84 1.50 -34.16
C ARG A 34 17.20 1.60 -33.47
N GLY A 35 17.30 1.06 -32.26
CA GLY A 35 18.56 0.99 -31.50
C GLY A 35 18.73 2.08 -30.43
N THR A 36 17.76 2.97 -30.23
CA THR A 36 17.77 3.97 -29.15
C THR A 36 16.80 3.58 -28.03
N VAL A 37 17.06 4.06 -26.81
CA VAL A 37 16.10 3.92 -25.70
C VAL A 37 14.80 4.66 -26.04
N PRO A 38 13.62 4.03 -25.90
CA PRO A 38 12.35 4.65 -26.28
C PRO A 38 11.85 5.63 -25.20
N ILE A 39 12.54 6.76 -25.06
CA ILE A 39 12.15 7.83 -24.16
C ILE A 39 11.12 8.72 -24.85
N VAL A 40 9.88 8.70 -24.36
CA VAL A 40 8.81 9.60 -24.78
C VAL A 40 8.87 10.87 -23.95
N THR A 41 8.72 12.02 -24.61
CA THR A 41 8.53 13.30 -23.92
C THR A 41 7.06 13.69 -23.99
N ASP A 42 6.39 13.74 -22.84
CA ASP A 42 5.01 14.19 -22.69
C ASP A 42 4.98 15.43 -21.79
N GLY A 43 4.85 16.60 -22.40
CA GLY A 43 5.09 17.88 -21.72
C GLY A 43 6.49 17.93 -21.08
N ASN A 44 6.53 18.02 -19.75
CA ASN A 44 7.77 18.06 -18.96
C ASN A 44 8.21 16.67 -18.45
N LYS A 45 7.46 15.62 -18.80
CA LYS A 45 7.72 14.25 -18.35
C LYS A 45 8.59 13.51 -19.35
N LYS A 46 9.49 12.67 -18.84
CA LYS A 46 10.23 11.68 -19.63
C LYS A 46 9.75 10.29 -19.24
N ILE A 47 9.31 9.51 -20.22
CA ILE A 47 8.60 8.25 -19.97
C ILE A 47 9.26 7.12 -20.77
N ILE A 48 9.49 5.99 -20.12
CA ILE A 48 9.84 4.72 -20.77
C ILE A 48 8.79 3.69 -20.34
N SER A 49 8.07 3.16 -21.31
CA SER A 49 7.00 2.19 -21.08
C SER A 49 7.42 0.78 -21.51
N PHE A 50 6.91 -0.21 -20.80
CA PHE A 50 7.15 -1.62 -21.06
C PHE A 50 5.86 -2.43 -20.95
N ARG A 51 5.75 -3.47 -21.77
CA ARG A 51 4.66 -4.44 -21.74
C ARG A 51 5.17 -5.85 -21.56
N GLY A 52 4.33 -6.68 -20.96
CA GLY A 52 4.46 -8.13 -20.96
C GLY A 52 3.08 -8.77 -20.93
N GLU A 53 3.04 -10.10 -21.00
CA GLU A 53 1.77 -10.85 -20.92
C GLU A 53 1.08 -10.60 -19.56
N GLY A 54 -0.05 -9.89 -19.58
CA GLY A 54 -0.82 -9.54 -18.39
C GLY A 54 -0.09 -8.59 -17.44
N LYS A 55 0.86 -7.79 -17.92
CA LYS A 55 1.63 -6.85 -17.11
C LYS A 55 2.09 -5.62 -17.88
N ALA A 56 2.28 -4.52 -17.15
CA ALA A 56 2.85 -3.29 -17.69
C ALA A 56 3.74 -2.61 -16.64
N LEU A 57 4.74 -1.86 -17.12
CA LEU A 57 5.65 -1.08 -16.29
C LEU A 57 5.90 0.28 -16.96
N LYS A 58 6.00 1.33 -16.16
CA LYS A 58 6.31 2.69 -16.62
C LYS A 58 7.38 3.30 -15.71
N ILE A 59 8.46 3.78 -16.31
CA ILE A 59 9.48 4.60 -15.66
C ILE A 59 9.22 6.04 -16.10
N GLU A 60 8.90 6.92 -15.16
CA GLU A 60 8.60 8.32 -15.40
C GLU A 60 9.59 9.21 -14.63
N TYR A 61 10.19 10.19 -15.30
CA TYR A 61 10.89 11.29 -14.67
C TYR A 61 10.11 12.59 -14.82
N PHE A 62 9.87 13.26 -13.70
CA PHE A 62 9.23 14.57 -13.64
C PHE A 62 9.61 15.29 -12.35
N ASP A 63 9.94 16.58 -12.43
CA ASP A 63 10.20 17.43 -11.25
C ASP A 63 11.18 16.80 -10.23
N LYS A 64 12.38 16.42 -10.71
CA LYS A 64 13.43 15.76 -9.91
C LYS A 64 12.99 14.45 -9.23
N ARG A 65 11.94 13.80 -9.73
CA ARG A 65 11.47 12.50 -9.24
C ARG A 65 11.56 11.46 -10.34
N LEU A 66 12.07 10.29 -9.98
CA LEU A 66 12.06 9.08 -10.77
C LEU A 66 11.03 8.14 -10.16
N THR A 67 9.91 7.93 -10.84
CA THR A 67 8.80 7.10 -10.39
C THR A 67 8.69 5.87 -11.28
N VAL A 68 8.62 4.69 -10.67
CA VAL A 68 8.35 3.43 -11.35
C VAL A 68 6.97 2.94 -10.93
N SER A 69 6.10 2.74 -11.91
CA SER A 69 4.75 2.21 -11.69
C SER A 69 4.55 0.93 -12.49
N GLY A 70 3.76 -0.01 -11.97
CA GLY A 70 3.49 -1.26 -12.66
C GLY A 70 2.15 -1.89 -12.28
N ALA A 71 1.70 -2.82 -13.13
CA ALA A 71 0.45 -3.56 -12.95
C ALA A 71 0.63 -5.02 -13.38
N LEU A 72 -0.10 -5.92 -12.73
CA LEU A 72 -0.27 -7.33 -13.08
C LEU A 72 -1.76 -7.63 -13.12
N LYS A 73 -2.31 -7.98 -14.28
CA LYS A 73 -3.75 -8.16 -14.49
C LYS A 73 -4.01 -9.00 -15.74
N ASP A 74 -5.05 -9.81 -15.70
CA ASP A 74 -5.55 -10.48 -16.89
C ASP A 74 -6.37 -9.50 -17.76
N GLY A 75 -6.01 -9.37 -19.04
CA GLY A 75 -6.67 -8.48 -20.00
C GLY A 75 -5.93 -7.15 -20.24
N GLU A 76 -6.64 -6.14 -20.73
CA GLU A 76 -6.06 -4.84 -21.04
C GLU A 76 -5.67 -4.06 -19.77
N ILE A 77 -4.49 -3.45 -19.81
CA ILE A 77 -3.91 -2.64 -18.73
C ILE A 77 -3.82 -1.19 -19.21
N SER A 78 -4.61 -0.34 -18.57
CA SER A 78 -4.61 1.12 -18.76
C SER A 78 -3.69 1.82 -17.76
N ASP A 79 -3.39 3.09 -17.98
CA ASP A 79 -2.58 3.88 -17.05
C ASP A 79 -3.19 3.97 -15.64
N GLY A 80 -4.52 3.90 -15.51
CA GLY A 80 -5.22 3.88 -14.22
C GLY A 80 -5.10 2.55 -13.44
N ASP A 81 -4.57 1.50 -14.08
CA ASP A 81 -4.25 0.24 -13.42
C ASP A 81 -2.84 0.23 -12.80
N LEU A 82 -1.97 1.20 -13.16
CA LEU A 82 -0.59 1.25 -12.69
C LEU A 82 -0.50 1.76 -11.25
N ALA A 83 0.10 0.95 -10.38
CA ALA A 83 0.44 1.36 -9.01
C ALA A 83 1.91 1.75 -8.92
N ILE A 84 2.25 2.75 -8.10
CA ILE A 84 3.64 3.13 -7.84
C ILE A 84 4.33 2.00 -7.06
N ILE A 85 5.50 1.57 -7.52
CA ILE A 85 6.28 0.49 -6.90
C ILE A 85 7.69 0.92 -6.46
N SER A 86 8.22 2.01 -7.01
CA SER A 86 9.43 2.68 -6.53
C SER A 86 9.33 4.17 -6.86
N ASN A 87 9.88 5.01 -6.00
CA ASN A 87 9.84 6.46 -6.15
C ASN A 87 11.05 7.10 -5.47
N SER A 88 11.94 7.68 -6.26
CA SER A 88 13.23 8.19 -5.79
C SER A 88 13.40 9.65 -6.22
N ILE A 89 14.12 10.44 -5.42
CA ILE A 89 14.52 11.80 -5.82
C ILE A 89 15.78 11.68 -6.68
N LEU A 90 15.73 12.24 -7.88
CA LEU A 90 16.83 12.28 -8.84
C LEU A 90 17.01 13.72 -9.28
N ASP A 91 18.06 14.37 -8.76
CA ASP A 91 18.46 15.70 -9.20
C ASP A 91 19.55 15.57 -10.27
N PRO A 92 19.28 15.86 -11.57
CA PRO A 92 20.24 15.63 -12.64
C PRO A 92 21.57 16.37 -12.47
N GLU A 93 21.59 17.42 -11.65
CA GLU A 93 22.79 18.21 -11.36
C GLU A 93 23.78 17.49 -10.44
N ASP A 94 23.28 16.59 -9.57
CA ASP A 94 24.05 15.92 -8.51
C ASP A 94 24.27 14.42 -8.77
N VAL A 95 23.85 13.92 -9.93
CA VAL A 95 23.87 12.49 -10.25
C VAL A 95 25.24 12.04 -10.75
N ASP A 96 25.80 11.05 -10.04
CA ASP A 96 27.01 10.33 -10.43
C ASP A 96 26.73 8.85 -10.76
N ASP A 97 27.77 8.15 -11.22
CA ASP A 97 27.70 6.72 -11.55
C ASP A 97 27.22 5.84 -10.41
N LYS A 98 27.54 6.21 -9.15
CA LYS A 98 27.12 5.45 -7.97
C LYS A 98 25.63 5.63 -7.73
N GLN A 99 25.11 6.85 -7.87
CA GLN A 99 23.69 7.12 -7.76
C GLN A 99 22.89 6.45 -8.88
N ILE A 100 23.38 6.46 -10.12
CA ILE A 100 22.74 5.73 -11.24
C ILE A 100 22.65 4.25 -10.91
N LYS A 101 23.73 3.63 -10.40
CA LYS A 101 23.73 2.23 -9.99
C LYS A 101 22.77 1.98 -8.83
N TYR A 102 22.70 2.90 -7.86
CA TYR A 102 21.76 2.83 -6.76
C TYR A 102 20.31 2.82 -7.25
N PHE A 103 19.90 3.79 -8.07
CA PHE A 103 18.55 3.83 -8.64
C PHE A 103 18.24 2.58 -9.47
N SER A 104 19.22 2.13 -10.27
CA SER A 104 19.06 0.91 -11.08
C SER A 104 18.82 -0.33 -10.21
N ASN A 105 19.56 -0.46 -9.10
CA ASN A 105 19.40 -1.59 -8.18
C ASN A 105 18.08 -1.53 -7.42
N GLU A 106 17.67 -0.34 -6.95
CA GLU A 106 16.39 -0.13 -6.27
C GLU A 106 15.23 -0.56 -7.18
N ILE A 107 15.22 -0.06 -8.42
CA ILE A 107 14.20 -0.41 -9.40
C ILE A 107 14.25 -1.90 -9.73
N ALA A 108 15.44 -2.49 -9.90
CA ALA A 108 15.59 -3.91 -10.19
C ALA A 108 15.02 -4.78 -9.07
N GLU A 109 15.25 -4.42 -7.81
CA GLU A 109 14.72 -5.12 -6.64
C GLU A 109 13.19 -5.04 -6.60
N SER A 110 12.62 -3.84 -6.69
CA SER A 110 11.16 -3.62 -6.69
C SER A 110 10.46 -4.35 -7.85
N VAL A 111 11.07 -4.34 -9.04
CA VAL A 111 10.54 -5.06 -10.20
C VAL A 111 10.62 -6.57 -10.00
N THR A 112 11.75 -7.09 -9.51
CA THR A 112 11.94 -8.54 -9.33
C THR A 112 11.02 -9.11 -8.26
N GLU A 113 10.84 -8.39 -7.14
CA GLU A 113 9.96 -8.78 -6.04
C GLU A 113 8.51 -8.98 -6.52
N ARG A 114 8.08 -8.18 -7.51
CA ARG A 114 6.69 -8.14 -7.97
C ARG A 114 6.42 -8.91 -9.27
N PHE A 115 7.37 -8.90 -10.19
CA PHE A 115 7.17 -9.38 -11.58
C PHE A 115 8.11 -10.53 -11.98
N SER A 116 8.91 -11.06 -11.06
CA SER A 116 9.65 -12.29 -11.37
C SER A 116 8.67 -13.44 -11.66
N PRO A 117 9.03 -14.43 -12.49
CA PRO A 117 8.16 -15.58 -12.74
C PRO A 117 7.76 -16.34 -11.47
N ALA A 118 8.59 -16.30 -10.42
CA ALA A 118 8.27 -16.85 -9.11
C ALA A 118 7.23 -16.00 -8.35
N ALA A 119 7.39 -14.67 -8.36
CA ALA A 119 6.43 -13.73 -7.78
C ALA A 119 5.07 -13.82 -8.49
N GLU A 120 5.05 -13.84 -9.82
CA GLU A 120 3.82 -13.99 -10.61
C GLU A 120 3.13 -15.33 -10.34
N LYS A 121 3.88 -16.43 -10.27
CA LYS A 121 3.31 -17.73 -9.88
C LYS A 121 2.76 -17.70 -8.47
N LYS A 122 3.36 -16.94 -7.54
CA LYS A 122 2.88 -16.79 -6.18
C LYS A 122 1.55 -16.01 -6.16
N VAL A 123 1.48 -14.88 -6.86
CA VAL A 123 0.25 -14.07 -6.99
C VAL A 123 -0.86 -14.86 -7.70
N ARG A 124 -0.57 -15.50 -8.84
CA ARG A 124 -1.56 -16.28 -9.61
C ARG A 124 -2.02 -17.56 -8.92
N LYS A 125 -1.21 -18.15 -8.02
CA LYS A 125 -1.61 -19.34 -7.21
C LYS A 125 -2.21 -18.97 -5.85
N GLN A 126 -2.09 -17.72 -5.43
CA GLN A 126 -2.66 -17.25 -4.19
C GLN A 126 -4.18 -17.15 -4.35
N LYS A 127 -4.88 -18.14 -3.77
CA LYS A 127 -6.32 -18.05 -3.54
C LYS A 127 -6.59 -16.81 -2.70
N ALA A 128 -7.79 -16.23 -2.88
CA ALA A 128 -8.27 -15.13 -2.05
C ALA A 128 -7.89 -15.39 -0.57
N PRO A 129 -7.35 -14.38 0.12
CA PRO A 129 -6.72 -14.58 1.41
C PRO A 129 -7.74 -15.21 2.37
N GLN A 130 -7.32 -16.30 3.04
CA GLN A 130 -8.25 -17.09 3.84
C GLN A 130 -8.68 -16.29 5.06
N THR A 131 -9.97 -15.99 5.13
CA THR A 131 -10.56 -15.38 6.32
C THR A 131 -10.60 -16.39 7.47
N ILE A 132 -10.45 -15.88 8.68
CA ILE A 132 -10.60 -16.66 9.90
C ILE A 132 -12.09 -16.81 10.19
N SER A 133 -12.54 -18.07 10.27
CA SER A 133 -13.93 -18.41 10.56
C SER A 133 -14.23 -18.25 12.04
N LYS A 134 -15.47 -17.87 12.38
CA LYS A 134 -15.94 -17.74 13.77
C LYS A 134 -15.65 -18.96 14.65
N ASN A 135 -15.89 -20.18 14.14
CA ASN A 135 -15.62 -21.42 14.87
C ASN A 135 -14.14 -21.60 15.26
N LYS A 136 -13.19 -21.05 14.50
CA LYS A 136 -11.75 -21.13 14.85
C LYS A 136 -11.40 -20.17 15.99
N VAL A 137 -12.11 -19.06 16.08
CA VAL A 137 -11.96 -18.06 17.15
C VAL A 137 -12.60 -18.54 18.44
N GLU A 138 -13.85 -19.02 18.37
CA GLU A 138 -14.59 -19.51 19.55
C GLU A 138 -13.90 -20.72 20.22
N ASN A 139 -13.20 -21.56 19.45
CA ASN A 139 -12.42 -22.68 19.98
C ASN A 139 -11.02 -22.27 20.48
N GLY A 140 -10.73 -20.97 20.60
CA GLY A 140 -9.46 -20.43 21.10
C GLY A 140 -8.26 -20.67 20.18
N GLY A 141 -8.51 -21.09 18.93
CA GLY A 141 -7.46 -21.53 18.01
C GLY A 141 -6.78 -20.39 17.24
N MET A 142 -7.48 -19.28 16.99
CA MET A 142 -6.97 -18.10 16.29
C MET A 142 -7.72 -16.82 16.68
N SER A 143 -7.16 -15.65 16.37
CA SER A 143 -7.81 -14.33 16.47
C SER A 143 -8.07 -13.77 15.08
N TYR A 144 -9.12 -12.97 14.90
CA TYR A 144 -9.40 -12.34 13.60
C TYR A 144 -8.27 -11.42 13.14
N ASP A 145 -7.99 -11.44 11.84
CA ASP A 145 -6.92 -10.68 11.20
C ASP A 145 -7.47 -9.59 10.27
N GLU A 146 -6.56 -8.78 9.74
CA GLU A 146 -6.82 -7.66 8.85
C GLU A 146 -7.54 -8.12 7.57
N THR A 147 -7.20 -9.32 7.10
CA THR A 147 -7.86 -10.00 5.98
C THR A 147 -9.33 -10.25 6.26
N THR A 148 -9.64 -10.80 7.43
CA THR A 148 -11.02 -11.10 7.83
C THR A 148 -11.83 -9.83 7.98
N LEU A 149 -11.22 -8.77 8.52
CA LEU A 149 -11.84 -7.46 8.63
C LEU A 149 -12.20 -6.86 7.27
N ALA A 150 -11.23 -6.73 6.37
CA ALA A 150 -11.46 -6.18 5.03
C ALA A 150 -12.50 -6.98 4.25
N SER A 151 -12.44 -8.31 4.32
CA SER A 151 -13.41 -9.19 3.67
C SER A 151 -14.84 -9.01 4.21
N ARG A 152 -15.03 -8.95 5.54
CA ARG A 152 -16.37 -8.74 6.14
C ARG A 152 -16.93 -7.36 5.80
N ILE A 153 -16.09 -6.32 5.76
CA ILE A 153 -16.48 -4.98 5.34
C ILE A 153 -16.89 -4.97 3.86
N ALA A 154 -16.11 -5.57 2.97
CA ALA A 154 -16.48 -5.72 1.56
C ALA A 154 -17.76 -6.59 1.38
N GLY A 155 -18.03 -7.50 2.32
CA GLY A 155 -19.25 -8.28 2.37
C GLY A 155 -20.52 -7.45 2.58
N ILE A 156 -20.47 -6.45 3.47
CA ILE A 156 -21.61 -5.56 3.73
C ILE A 156 -21.70 -4.36 2.77
N TYR A 157 -20.63 -4.05 2.05
CA TYR A 157 -20.60 -3.02 1.01
C TYR A 157 -20.15 -3.61 -0.33
N PRO A 158 -21.09 -4.06 -1.19
CA PRO A 158 -20.76 -4.70 -2.47
C PRO A 158 -19.80 -3.90 -3.36
N ARG A 159 -19.89 -2.56 -3.32
CA ARG A 159 -18.99 -1.66 -4.06
C ARG A 159 -17.52 -1.75 -3.67
N LEU A 160 -17.19 -2.30 -2.51
CA LEU A 160 -15.82 -2.47 -2.04
C LEU A 160 -15.21 -3.82 -2.44
N LYS A 161 -16.00 -4.75 -3.00
CA LYS A 161 -15.50 -6.09 -3.36
C LYS A 161 -14.43 -6.03 -4.44
N ASP A 162 -14.64 -5.19 -5.45
CA ASP A 162 -13.71 -5.05 -6.56
C ASP A 162 -12.41 -4.40 -6.10
N GLU A 163 -12.48 -3.36 -5.26
CA GLU A 163 -11.29 -2.72 -4.68
C GLU A 163 -10.52 -3.65 -3.74
N TYR A 164 -11.23 -4.44 -2.93
CA TYR A 164 -10.61 -5.47 -2.08
C TYR A 164 -9.87 -6.52 -2.91
N LYS A 165 -10.48 -6.97 -4.02
CA LYS A 165 -9.86 -7.92 -4.95
C LYS A 165 -8.66 -7.30 -5.65
N LYS A 166 -8.80 -6.07 -6.16
CA LYS A 166 -7.74 -5.32 -6.84
C LYS A 166 -6.54 -5.11 -5.92
N ASN A 167 -6.74 -4.73 -4.67
CA ASN A 167 -5.66 -4.57 -3.69
C ASN A 167 -4.85 -5.87 -3.55
N TYR A 168 -5.54 -7.00 -3.39
CA TYR A 168 -4.87 -8.30 -3.29
C TYR A 168 -4.14 -8.71 -4.57
N GLU A 169 -4.75 -8.53 -5.74
CA GLU A 169 -4.14 -8.84 -7.05
C GLU A 169 -2.91 -7.97 -7.32
N THR A 170 -2.96 -6.72 -6.88
CA THR A 170 -1.92 -5.72 -7.05
C THR A 170 -0.69 -6.08 -6.22
N TYR A 171 -0.85 -6.45 -4.96
CA TYR A 171 0.26 -6.61 -4.02
C TYR A 171 0.59 -8.07 -3.64
N GLY A 172 -0.22 -9.05 -4.05
CA GLY A 172 -0.07 -10.45 -3.62
C GLY A 172 -0.35 -10.69 -2.13
N THR A 173 -0.73 -9.64 -1.42
CA THR A 173 -1.15 -9.63 -0.02
C THR A 173 -2.12 -8.48 0.16
N LEU A 174 -2.95 -8.53 1.21
CA LEU A 174 -3.78 -7.38 1.55
C LEU A 174 -2.90 -6.29 2.16
N LEU A 175 -2.87 -5.11 1.53
CA LEU A 175 -2.41 -3.87 2.16
C LEU A 175 -3.62 -3.21 2.82
N ALA A 176 -3.87 -3.60 4.07
CA ALA A 176 -5.12 -3.27 4.75
C ALA A 176 -5.28 -1.77 4.97
N ASP A 177 -4.22 -1.07 5.41
CA ASP A 177 -4.26 0.39 5.58
C ASP A 177 -4.66 1.09 4.28
N GLU A 178 -4.02 0.78 3.15
CA GLU A 178 -4.37 1.35 1.83
C GLU A 178 -5.82 1.05 1.43
N PHE A 179 -6.28 -0.20 1.59
CA PHE A 179 -7.67 -0.55 1.30
C PHE A 179 -8.67 0.29 2.12
N PHE A 180 -8.37 0.51 3.41
CA PHE A 180 -9.25 1.30 4.26
C PHE A 180 -9.14 2.81 3.98
N THR A 181 -7.93 3.36 3.87
CA THR A 181 -7.75 4.81 3.67
C THR A 181 -8.24 5.26 2.31
N GLU A 182 -7.92 4.53 1.24
CA GLU A 182 -8.22 4.94 -0.14
C GLU A 182 -9.66 4.59 -0.57
N HIS A 183 -10.27 3.56 0.01
CA HIS A 183 -11.56 3.04 -0.48
C HIS A 183 -12.63 2.91 0.61
N ALA A 184 -12.38 2.15 1.68
CA ALA A 184 -13.45 1.75 2.60
C ALA A 184 -13.89 2.88 3.56
N ASN A 185 -12.99 3.75 4.00
CA ASN A 185 -13.30 4.77 5.01
C ASN A 185 -14.36 5.76 4.52
N ALA A 186 -14.30 6.20 3.26
CA ALA A 186 -15.33 7.08 2.69
C ALA A 186 -16.73 6.45 2.75
N VAL A 187 -16.82 5.14 2.48
CA VAL A 187 -18.07 4.37 2.54
C VAL A 187 -18.59 4.20 3.96
N ILE A 188 -17.69 3.93 4.91
CA ILE A 188 -18.00 3.77 6.33
C ILE A 188 -18.46 5.09 6.93
N ILE A 189 -17.75 6.20 6.66
CA ILE A 189 -18.10 7.54 7.11
C ILE A 189 -19.47 7.96 6.57
N ASP A 190 -19.76 7.69 5.29
CA ASP A 190 -21.08 7.97 4.71
C ASP A 190 -22.19 7.20 5.44
N THR A 191 -21.95 5.93 5.79
CA THR A 191 -22.90 5.13 6.56
C THR A 191 -23.16 5.71 7.95
N ILE A 192 -22.10 6.14 8.66
CA ILE A 192 -22.20 6.80 9.96
C ILE A 192 -22.92 8.15 9.86
N ARG A 193 -22.66 8.91 8.79
CA ARG A 193 -23.30 10.20 8.53
C ARG A 193 -24.79 10.06 8.27
N ARG A 194 -25.20 9.08 7.46
CA ARG A 194 -26.61 8.77 7.17
C ARG A 194 -27.36 8.22 8.40
N ASN A 195 -26.64 7.65 9.37
CA ASN A 195 -27.17 7.12 10.62
C ASN A 195 -28.39 6.20 10.44
N ASN A 196 -28.37 5.38 9.37
CA ASN A 196 -29.40 4.39 9.15
C ASN A 196 -29.23 3.25 10.18
N GLN A 197 -30.23 3.04 11.04
CA GLN A 197 -30.11 2.10 12.15
C GLN A 197 -29.77 0.67 11.71
N SER A 198 -30.30 0.19 10.57
CA SER A 198 -30.02 -1.17 10.09
C SER A 198 -28.57 -1.31 9.62
N GLU A 199 -28.08 -0.34 8.87
CA GLU A 199 -26.70 -0.33 8.37
C GLU A 199 -25.70 -0.12 9.51
N MET A 200 -26.00 0.78 10.46
CA MET A 200 -25.18 1.01 11.65
C MET A 200 -25.06 -0.24 12.50
N LYS A 201 -26.17 -0.96 12.75
CA LYS A 201 -26.14 -2.25 13.47
C LYS A 201 -25.25 -3.28 12.76
N LYS A 202 -25.33 -3.39 11.43
CA LYS A 202 -24.51 -4.33 10.66
C LYS A 202 -23.01 -3.98 10.72
N LEU A 203 -22.69 -2.70 10.49
CA LEU A 203 -21.31 -2.22 10.56
C LEU A 203 -20.70 -2.45 11.94
N PHE A 204 -21.36 -1.99 13.00
CA PHE A 204 -20.82 -2.09 14.35
C PHE A 204 -20.87 -3.50 14.93
N ALA A 205 -21.78 -4.36 14.48
CA ALA A 205 -21.69 -5.79 14.83
C ALA A 205 -20.36 -6.39 14.36
N ILE A 206 -19.92 -6.08 13.14
CA ILE A 206 -18.62 -6.53 12.62
C ILE A 206 -17.47 -5.88 13.38
N LEU A 207 -17.48 -4.55 13.55
CA LEU A 207 -16.37 -3.85 14.21
C LEU A 207 -16.20 -4.27 15.67
N ASN A 208 -17.29 -4.45 16.42
CA ASN A 208 -17.21 -4.90 17.82
C ASN A 208 -16.67 -6.32 17.93
N GLU A 209 -17.20 -7.26 17.12
CA GLU A 209 -16.73 -8.66 17.13
C GLU A 209 -15.25 -8.76 16.79
N LEU A 210 -14.82 -8.08 15.72
CA LEU A 210 -13.44 -8.15 15.24
C LEU A 210 -12.48 -7.34 16.10
N TYR A 211 -12.96 -6.35 16.85
CA TYR A 211 -12.14 -5.67 17.84
C TYR A 211 -11.92 -6.56 19.05
N LEU A 212 -12.98 -7.21 19.56
CA LEU A 212 -12.90 -8.05 20.75
C LEU A 212 -11.98 -9.27 20.54
N ASP A 213 -12.20 -9.99 19.43
CA ASP A 213 -11.50 -11.25 19.15
C ASP A 213 -10.42 -11.12 18.06
N GLY A 214 -9.99 -9.90 17.76
CA GLY A 214 -8.97 -9.60 16.75
C GLY A 214 -7.55 -9.60 17.27
N THR A 215 -6.60 -9.69 16.34
CA THR A 215 -5.18 -9.38 16.60
C THR A 215 -5.02 -7.90 17.00
N ASN A 216 -3.89 -7.57 17.63
CA ASN A 216 -3.55 -6.17 17.94
C ASN A 216 -3.57 -5.27 16.70
N ASN A 217 -3.14 -5.79 15.54
CA ASN A 217 -3.19 -5.04 14.29
C ASN A 217 -4.64 -4.78 13.86
N THR A 218 -5.51 -5.78 13.93
CA THR A 218 -6.94 -5.63 13.62
C THR A 218 -7.60 -4.60 14.55
N GLN A 219 -7.31 -4.67 15.85
CA GLN A 219 -7.78 -3.68 16.83
C GLN A 219 -7.29 -2.27 16.50
N SER A 220 -6.00 -2.13 16.13
CA SER A 220 -5.41 -0.86 15.72
C SER A 220 -6.05 -0.33 14.44
N LEU A 221 -6.27 -1.17 13.44
CA LEU A 221 -6.90 -0.78 12.18
C LEU A 221 -8.33 -0.27 12.42
N ILE A 222 -9.10 -0.94 13.28
CA ILE A 222 -10.46 -0.50 13.66
C ILE A 222 -10.42 0.83 14.41
N ALA A 223 -9.64 0.93 15.50
CA ALA A 223 -9.70 2.09 16.39
C ALA A 223 -8.98 3.32 15.81
N VAL A 224 -7.88 3.12 15.08
CA VAL A 224 -7.01 4.19 14.57
C VAL A 224 -7.32 4.51 13.12
N THR A 225 -7.28 3.53 12.22
CA THR A 225 -7.40 3.79 10.78
C THR A 225 -8.86 4.02 10.37
N ILE A 226 -9.79 3.19 10.84
CA ILE A 226 -11.21 3.27 10.48
C ILE A 226 -11.92 4.33 11.33
N LEU A 227 -12.03 4.12 12.64
CA LEU A 227 -12.80 5.01 13.52
C LEU A 227 -12.02 6.25 13.96
N GLY A 228 -10.70 6.27 13.80
CA GLY A 228 -9.92 7.51 13.94
C GLY A 228 -10.11 8.47 12.75
N SER A 229 -10.55 7.97 11.58
CA SER A 229 -10.87 8.81 10.42
C SER A 229 -12.13 9.67 10.58
N LEU A 230 -12.88 9.49 11.69
CA LEU A 230 -13.96 10.39 12.08
C LEU A 230 -13.45 11.80 12.44
N ASP A 231 -12.14 11.94 12.63
CA ASP A 231 -11.43 13.19 12.85
C ASP A 231 -12.02 14.08 13.95
N ASN A 232 -12.47 13.45 15.03
CA ASN A 232 -13.12 14.12 16.15
C ASN A 232 -14.36 14.96 15.76
N ASP A 233 -15.02 14.59 14.66
CA ASP A 233 -16.34 15.11 14.31
C ASP A 233 -17.35 14.67 15.37
N MET A 234 -17.83 15.64 16.15
CA MET A 234 -18.73 15.38 17.28
C MET A 234 -20.06 14.74 16.84
N GLN A 235 -20.56 15.08 15.65
CA GLN A 235 -21.82 14.52 15.15
C GLN A 235 -21.63 13.07 14.71
N LEU A 236 -20.55 12.78 13.98
CA LEU A 236 -20.24 11.40 13.58
C LEU A 236 -19.97 10.51 14.79
N LEU A 237 -19.23 11.02 15.79
CA LEU A 237 -18.99 10.32 17.06
C LEU A 237 -20.30 10.06 17.80
N ALA A 238 -21.17 11.07 17.92
CA ALA A 238 -22.48 10.91 18.56
C ALA A 238 -23.32 9.82 17.88
N ASN A 239 -23.34 9.78 16.55
CA ASN A 239 -24.09 8.78 15.78
C ASN A 239 -23.64 7.34 16.06
N CYS A 240 -22.35 7.11 16.34
CA CYS A 240 -21.83 5.76 16.50
C CYS A 240 -21.64 5.28 17.96
N THR A 241 -21.56 6.19 18.94
CA THR A 241 -21.30 5.83 20.35
C THR A 241 -22.24 4.74 20.89
N GLY A 242 -23.54 4.82 20.58
CA GLY A 242 -24.55 3.85 21.03
C GLY A 242 -24.45 2.46 20.39
N TYR A 243 -23.60 2.28 19.38
CA TYR A 243 -23.40 0.99 18.70
C TYR A 243 -22.09 0.31 19.08
N MET A 244 -21.18 0.98 19.79
CA MET A 244 -19.89 0.41 20.21
C MET A 244 -20.04 -0.32 21.54
N THR A 245 -19.30 -1.42 21.72
CA THR A 245 -19.12 -2.00 23.06
C THR A 245 -18.19 -1.12 23.91
N PRO A 246 -18.21 -1.24 25.25
CA PRO A 246 -17.30 -0.48 26.12
C PRO A 246 -15.82 -0.65 25.76
N GLU A 247 -15.44 -1.85 25.33
CA GLU A 247 -14.07 -2.22 24.95
C GLU A 247 -13.60 -1.47 23.71
N LEU A 248 -14.48 -1.25 22.73
CA LEU A 248 -14.18 -0.49 21.52
C LEU A 248 -14.31 1.03 21.75
N LEU A 249 -15.33 1.47 22.48
CA LEU A 249 -15.64 2.88 22.69
C LEU A 249 -14.48 3.65 23.33
N SER A 250 -13.90 3.10 24.39
CA SER A 250 -12.83 3.76 25.16
C SER A 250 -11.58 4.09 24.30
N PRO A 251 -11.01 3.14 23.53
CA PRO A 251 -9.95 3.42 22.56
C PRO A 251 -10.34 4.45 21.51
N VAL A 252 -11.53 4.35 20.92
CA VAL A 252 -11.97 5.25 19.82
C VAL A 252 -12.07 6.70 20.29
N VAL A 253 -12.65 6.93 21.47
CA VAL A 253 -12.73 8.27 22.08
C VAL A 253 -11.32 8.81 22.35
N ARG A 254 -10.42 7.97 22.86
CA ARG A 254 -9.03 8.39 23.14
C ARG A 254 -8.28 8.76 21.86
N VAL A 255 -8.40 7.95 20.81
CA VAL A 255 -7.77 8.19 19.52
C VAL A 255 -8.27 9.50 18.92
N ASN A 256 -9.59 9.69 18.82
CA ASN A 256 -10.16 10.89 18.22
C ASN A 256 -9.78 12.16 18.99
N LYS A 257 -9.82 12.12 20.33
CA LYS A 257 -9.36 13.24 21.17
C LYS A 257 -7.87 13.55 20.97
N TYR A 258 -7.03 12.54 20.80
CA TYR A 258 -5.61 12.71 20.54
C TYR A 258 -5.34 13.31 19.15
N LEU A 259 -6.03 12.81 18.11
CA LEU A 259 -5.90 13.31 16.74
C LEU A 259 -6.38 14.76 16.61
N ALA A 260 -7.42 15.17 17.35
CA ALA A 260 -7.90 16.54 17.39
C ALA A 260 -6.88 17.54 17.96
N THR A 261 -6.04 17.08 18.89
CA THR A 261 -5.14 17.95 19.68
C THR A 261 -3.71 17.98 19.15
N SER A 262 -3.35 17.12 18.19
CA SER A 262 -1.98 16.98 17.70
C SER A 262 -1.89 17.02 16.17
N LYS A 263 -1.68 18.22 15.60
CA LYS A 263 -1.34 18.39 14.17
C LYS A 263 -0.14 17.52 13.74
N ASN A 264 0.85 17.34 14.62
CA ASN A 264 2.03 16.51 14.36
C ASN A 264 1.75 15.00 14.38
N ALA A 265 0.68 14.54 15.04
CA ALA A 265 0.31 13.14 15.03
C ALA A 265 -0.35 12.74 13.71
N LYS A 266 -1.26 13.58 13.18
CA LYS A 266 -1.83 13.41 11.84
C LYS A 266 -0.74 13.36 10.77
N LEU A 267 0.18 14.32 10.81
CA LEU A 267 1.31 14.37 9.87
C LEU A 267 2.22 13.14 9.95
N ARG A 268 2.36 12.52 11.13
CA ARG A 268 3.14 11.27 11.31
C ARG A 268 2.39 10.02 10.89
N LEU A 269 1.06 10.05 10.87
CA LEU A 269 0.26 8.97 10.32
C LEU A 269 0.35 8.98 8.79
N GLU A 270 0.25 10.18 8.20
CA GLU A 270 0.40 10.40 6.75
C GLU A 270 1.86 10.26 6.28
N ASN A 271 2.83 10.65 7.11
CA ASN A 271 4.26 10.59 6.82
C ASN A 271 5.01 9.95 8.00
N PRO A 272 5.03 8.60 8.10
CA PRO A 272 5.73 7.94 9.19
C PRO A 272 7.21 8.33 9.19
N PRO A 273 7.79 8.69 10.35
CA PRO A 273 9.20 9.02 10.43
C PRO A 273 10.04 7.82 10.03
N ALA A 274 11.11 8.06 9.27
CA ALA A 274 12.04 7.02 8.84
C ALA A 274 12.44 6.14 10.04
N TYR A 275 12.36 4.82 9.86
CA TYR A 275 12.71 3.85 10.89
C TYR A 275 14.13 4.13 11.42
N LYS A 276 14.23 4.41 12.72
CA LYS A 276 15.52 4.48 13.42
C LYS A 276 15.73 3.15 14.16
N PRO A 277 16.70 2.32 13.74
CA PRO A 277 16.99 1.08 14.44
C PRO A 277 17.31 1.35 15.91
N LYS A 278 16.71 0.58 16.81
CA LYS A 278 16.99 0.67 18.25
C LYS A 278 18.48 0.39 18.46
N LYS A 279 19.20 1.33 19.08
CA LYS A 279 20.60 1.12 19.49
C LYS A 279 20.67 -0.16 20.33
N LYS A 280 21.49 -1.11 19.91
CA LYS A 280 21.80 -2.30 20.72
C LYS A 280 22.29 -1.82 22.08
N LYS A 281 21.63 -2.25 23.17
CA LYS A 281 22.17 -2.06 24.51
C LYS A 281 23.43 -2.92 24.60
N ASN A 282 24.59 -2.30 24.76
CA ASN A 282 25.80 -3.02 25.13
C ASN A 282 25.59 -3.56 26.54
N PHE A 283 25.35 -4.86 26.65
CA PHE A 283 25.53 -5.57 27.91
C PHE A 283 27.04 -5.60 28.17
N LEU A 284 27.55 -4.60 28.91
CA LEU A 284 28.86 -4.74 29.54
C LEU A 284 28.71 -5.78 30.64
N GLY A 285 29.27 -6.96 30.39
CA GLY A 285 29.34 -8.05 31.35
C GLY A 285 30.02 -7.59 32.64
N SER A 286 29.37 -7.85 33.76
CA SER A 286 29.96 -7.88 35.08
C SER A 286 31.13 -8.88 35.09
N ARG A 287 32.36 -8.36 35.11
CA ARG A 287 33.57 -9.17 35.23
C ARG A 287 33.96 -9.25 36.71
N ILE A 288 33.46 -10.32 37.34
CA ILE A 288 34.08 -11.19 38.35
C ILE A 288 35.33 -10.59 39.03
N GLU A 289 35.18 -10.20 40.30
CA GLU A 289 36.30 -10.05 41.25
C GLU A 289 36.91 -11.44 41.54
N LYS A 290 38.24 -11.50 41.53
CA LYS A 290 39.03 -12.60 42.09
C LYS A 290 39.58 -12.15 43.43
#